data_AF-A0A0B7IR41-F1
#
_entry.id   AF-A0A0B7IR41-F1
#
_cell.length_a   1.000
_cell.length_b   1.000
_cell.length_c   1.000
_cell.angle_alpha   90.00
_cell.angle_beta   90.00
_cell.angle_gamma   90.00
#
_symmetry.space_group_name_H-M   'P 1'
#
loop_
_entity.id
_entity.type
_entity.pdbx_description
1 polymer ?
#
loop_
_entity_poly.entity_id
_entity_poly.type
_entity_poly.pdbx_seq_one_letter_code
_entity_poly.pdbx_strand_id
1 'polypeptide(L)' 'MLANSIFLGIPGPWQIAVVVILILLLFGGKKIPELMRGLGSGIKEFKDATKEPNKDETNSSIEKKQE' A
#
# COMPACT_ATOMS: atom_id res chain seq x y z
N MET A 1 30.96 -9.22 -18.43
CA MET A 1 30.79 -9.86 -17.10
C MET A 1 29.75 -9.15 -16.21
N LEU A 2 28.85 -8.31 -16.73
CA LEU A 2 27.80 -7.65 -15.93
C LEU A 2 26.41 -8.33 -16.07
N ALA A 3 26.25 -9.24 -17.03
CA ALA A 3 24.96 -9.86 -17.35
C ALA A 3 24.58 -11.01 -16.38
N ASN A 4 25.55 -11.69 -15.78
CA ASN A 4 25.28 -12.91 -15.02
C ASN A 4 24.70 -12.64 -13.61
N SER A 5 24.85 -11.43 -13.07
CA SER A 5 24.29 -11.04 -11.77
C SER A 5 22.79 -10.71 -11.84
N ILE A 6 22.22 -10.61 -13.05
CA ILE A 6 20.81 -10.26 -13.28
C ILE A 6 19.88 -11.43 -12.90
N PHE A 7 20.40 -12.66 -12.84
CA PHE A 7 19.59 -13.87 -12.67
C PHE A 7 19.43 -14.33 -11.21
N LEU A 8 20.00 -13.62 -10.24
CA LEU A 8 19.96 -14.01 -8.82
C LEU A 8 18.64 -13.56 -8.16
N GLY A 9 17.51 -13.94 -8.77
CA GLY A 9 16.13 -13.93 -8.22
C GLY A 9 15.51 -12.60 -7.81
N ILE A 10 16.30 -11.62 -7.38
CA ILE A 10 15.87 -10.32 -6.89
C ILE A 10 16.48 -9.27 -7.83
N PRO A 11 15.66 -8.64 -8.71
CA PRO A 11 16.13 -7.53 -9.51
C PRO A 11 16.63 -6.43 -8.57
N GLY A 12 17.84 -5.94 -8.82
CA GLY A 12 18.42 -4.86 -8.03
C GLY A 12 17.60 -3.55 -8.14
N PRO A 13 17.84 -2.58 -7.25
CA PRO A 13 17.09 -1.32 -7.24
C PRO A 13 17.11 -0.59 -8.60
N TRP A 14 18.22 -0.71 -9.34
CA TRP A 14 18.37 -0.11 -10.66
C TRP A 14 17.47 -0.76 -11.71
N GLN A 15 17.36 -2.09 -11.73
CA GLN A 15 16.46 -2.80 -12.64
C GLN A 15 15.00 -2.48 -12.35
N ILE A 16 14.63 -2.44 -11.06
CA ILE A 16 13.26 -2.07 -10.64
C ILE A 16 12.92 -0.66 -11.12
N ALA A 17 13.84 0.30 -10.96
CA ALA A 17 13.63 1.67 -11.43
C ALA A 17 13.39 1.74 -12.95
N VAL A 18 14.15 0.98 -13.75
CA VAL A 18 13.95 0.90 -15.21
C VAL A 18 12.59 0.29 -15.57
N VAL A 19 12.17 -0.77 -14.89
CA VAL A 19 10.84 -1.38 -15.13
C VAL A 19 9.72 -0.42 -14.77
N VAL A 20 9.83 0.27 -13.63
CA VAL A 20 8.86 1.28 -13.21
C VAL A 20 8.79 2.42 -14.23
N ILE A 21 9.92 2.88 -14.77
CA ILE A 21 9.94 3.93 -15.80
C ILE A 21 9.21 3.47 -17.08
N LEU A 22 9.42 2.23 -17.52
CA LEU A 22 8.74 1.68 -18.70
C LEU A 22 7.23 1.60 -18.50
N ILE A 23 6.78 1.11 -17.35
CA ILE A 23 5.36 1.08 -16.98
C ILE A 23 4.78 2.49 -16.93
N LEU A 24 5.52 3.46 -16.37
CA LEU A 24 5.13 4.86 -16.33
C LEU A 24 5.02 5.49 -17.72
N LEU A 25 5.86 5.10 -18.68
CA LEU A 25 5.76 5.55 -20.07
C LEU A 25 4.54 4.95 -20.79
N LEU A 26 4.25 3.66 -20.55
CA LEU A 26 3.12 2.95 -21.16
C LEU A 26 1.76 3.41 -20.60
N PHE A 27 1.66 3.56 -19.29
CA PHE A 27 0.39 3.87 -18.60
C PHE A 27 0.27 5.34 -18.18
N GLY A 28 1.37 6.08 -18.15
CA GLY A 28 1.43 7.44 -17.61
C GLY A 28 1.60 7.47 -16.08
N GLY A 29 2.32 8.47 -15.57
CA GLY A 29 2.60 8.64 -14.13
C GLY A 29 1.37 8.84 -13.23
N LYS A 30 0.19 9.11 -13.81
CA LYS A 30 -1.04 9.37 -13.06
C LYS A 30 -1.91 8.13 -12.85
N LYS A 31 -1.82 7.10 -13.72
CA LYS A 31 -2.71 5.93 -13.64
C LYS A 31 -2.36 4.99 -12.48
N ILE A 32 -1.08 4.75 -12.21
CA ILE A 32 -0.64 3.91 -11.09
C ILE A 32 -1.14 4.44 -9.72
N PRO A 33 -0.93 5.73 -9.35
CA PRO A 33 -1.42 6.24 -8.08
C PRO A 33 -2.95 6.34 -8.01
N GLU A 34 -3.63 6.57 -9.12
CA GLU A 34 -5.09 6.59 -9.19
C GLU A 34 -5.69 5.20 -8.92
N LEU A 35 -5.13 4.15 -9.53
CA LEU A 35 -5.51 2.76 -9.26
C LEU A 35 -5.18 2.35 -7.82
N MET A 36 -4.01 2.74 -7.29
CA MET A 36 -3.66 2.46 -5.90
C MET A 36 -4.59 3.16 -4.90
N ARG A 37 -5.02 4.39 -5.18
CA ARG A 37 -6.01 5.10 -4.33
C ARG A 37 -7.37 4.41 -4.37
N GLY A 38 -7.84 4.01 -5.56
CA GLY A 38 -9.11 3.28 -5.69
C GLY A 38 -9.09 1.92 -4.98
N LEU A 39 -8.05 1.11 -5.22
CA LEU A 39 -7.86 -0.18 -4.55
C LEU A 39 -7.68 -0.02 -3.04
N GLY A 40 -6.92 0.98 -2.60
CA GLY A 40 -6.67 1.25 -1.18
C GLY A 40 -7.93 1.64 -0.43
N SER A 41 -8.79 2.48 -1.02
CA SER A 41 -10.10 2.82 -0.45
C SER A 41 -11.00 1.59 -0.37
N GLY A 42 -11.07 0.78 -1.42
CA GLY A 42 -11.88 -0.45 -1.42
C GLY A 42 -11.40 -1.48 -0.38
N ILE A 43 -10.09 -1.68 -0.24
CA ILE A 43 -9.51 -2.55 0.81
C ILE A 43 -9.80 -1.99 2.20
N LYS A 44 -9.75 -0.66 2.37
CA LYS A 44 -10.07 -0.02 3.65
C LYS A 44 -11.55 -0.24 4.02
N GLU A 45 -12.47 0.03 3.11
CA GLU A 45 -13.91 -0.19 3.31
C GLU A 45 -14.23 -1.66 3.56
N PHE A 46 -13.57 -2.57 2.82
CA PHE A 46 -13.71 -4.01 3.04
C PHE A 46 -13.23 -4.44 4.43
N LYS A 47 -12.08 -3.92 4.87
CA LYS A 47 -11.56 -4.15 6.22
C LYS A 47 -12.48 -3.57 7.29
N ASP A 48 -13.00 -2.36 7.08
CA ASP A 48 -13.87 -1.68 8.03
C ASP A 48 -15.23 -2.42 8.16
N ALA A 49 -15.77 -2.96 7.06
CA ALA A 49 -16.98 -3.78 7.07
C ALA A 49 -16.77 -5.18 7.67
N THR A 50 -15.56 -5.75 7.53
CA THR A 50 -15.19 -7.06 8.11
C THR A 50 -14.77 -6.95 9.57
N LYS A 51 -14.44 -5.75 10.06
CA LYS A 51 -14.19 -5.49 11.48
C LYS A 51 -15.54 -5.48 12.18
N GLU A 52 -15.93 -6.61 12.75
CA GLU A 52 -17.13 -6.73 13.60
C GLU A 52 -17.20 -5.56 14.61
N PRO A 53 -18.40 -5.05 14.93
CA PRO A 53 -18.60 -3.90 15.83
C PRO A 53 -18.18 -4.15 17.30
N ASN A 54 -17.58 -5.30 17.62
CA ASN A 54 -17.36 -5.74 19.01
C ASN A 54 -15.95 -5.47 19.57
N LYS A 55 -15.16 -4.60 18.96
CA LYS A 55 -13.93 -4.07 19.56
C LYS A 55 -13.74 -2.65 19.06
N ASP A 56 -14.21 -1.67 19.84
CA ASP A 56 -13.53 -0.38 20.13
C ASP A 56 -14.45 0.65 20.87
N GLU A 57 -15.36 0.23 21.76
CA GLU A 57 -16.06 1.15 22.69
C GLU A 57 -15.63 0.96 24.16
N THR A 58 -14.34 0.78 24.47
CA THR A 58 -13.95 0.63 25.90
C THR A 58 -12.67 1.35 26.34
N ASN A 59 -11.95 2.11 25.51
CA ASN A 59 -10.72 2.71 26.04
C ASN A 59 -10.37 4.11 25.52
N SER A 60 -11.13 5.14 25.93
CA SER A 60 -10.62 6.53 26.00
C SER A 60 -11.53 7.58 26.70
N SER A 61 -12.48 7.23 27.57
CA SER A 61 -13.32 8.28 28.22
C SER A 61 -13.66 8.10 29.71
N ILE A 62 -12.90 7.30 30.46
CA ILE A 62 -12.98 7.31 31.93
C ILE A 62 -11.66 7.84 32.49
N GLU A 63 -11.37 9.13 32.28
CA GLU A 63 -10.42 9.85 33.15
C GLU A 63 -10.66 11.37 33.14
N LYS A 64 -11.93 11.78 33.24
CA LYS A 64 -12.29 13.09 33.79
C LYS A 64 -13.64 12.97 34.49
N LYS A 65 -13.63 12.93 35.83
CA LYS A 65 -14.65 13.46 36.77
C LYS A 65 -14.89 12.54 37.97
N GLN A 66 -14.30 12.94 39.10
CA GLN A 66 -14.70 12.79 40.52
C GLN A 66 -13.42 13.18 41.30
N GLU A 67 -13.32 14.38 41.91
CA GLU A 67 -14.03 14.79 43.16
C GLU A 67 -14.06 13.68 44.21
#